data_AF-A0A2S7V7L4-F1
#
_entry.id   AF-A0A2S7V7L4-F1
#
_cell.length_a   1.000
_cell.length_b   1.000
_cell.length_c   1.000
_cell.angle_alpha   90.00
_cell.angle_beta   90.00
_cell.angle_gamma   90.00
#
_symmetry.space_group_name_H-M   'P 1'
#
loop_
_entity.id
_entity.type
_entity.pdbx_description
1 polymer ?
#
loop_
_entity_poly.entity_id
_entity_poly.type
_entity_poly.pdbx_seq_one_letter_code
_entity_poly.pdbx_strand_id
1 'polypeptide(L)'
;MRIVSLACILALSLPTTALAVDVTKLAESVDKEKATESVDVEELKSSVDGTDIDYQKAYEAIDKEKAKEAVDVDKAKAALLE
;
A
#
# COMPACT_ATOMS: atom_id res chain seq x y z
N MET A 1 2.51 4.69 11.79
CA MET A 1 3.64 3.87 11.28
C MET A 1 3.36 2.38 11.14
N ARG A 2 2.34 1.77 11.78
CA ARG A 2 2.08 0.32 11.66
C ARG A 2 1.16 -0.09 10.51
N ILE A 3 0.26 0.78 10.06
CA ILE A 3 -0.77 0.47 9.04
C ILE A 3 -0.19 0.50 7.62
N VAL A 4 0.69 1.48 7.35
CA VAL A 4 1.43 1.60 6.07
C VAL A 4 2.30 0.37 5.80
N SER A 5 2.79 -0.30 6.86
CA SER A 5 3.56 -1.53 6.72
C SER A 5 2.75 -2.73 6.21
N LEU A 6 1.43 -2.77 6.43
CA LEU A 6 0.61 -3.94 6.08
C LEU A 6 0.13 -3.90 4.61
N ALA A 7 -0.20 -2.70 4.11
CA ALA A 7 -0.58 -2.51 2.71
C ALA A 7 0.58 -2.79 1.73
N CYS A 8 1.83 -2.49 2.13
CA CYS A 8 3.01 -2.80 1.31
C CYS A 8 3.32 -4.31 1.21
N ILE A 9 2.96 -5.11 2.21
CA ILE A 9 3.28 -6.55 2.21
C ILE A 9 2.40 -7.33 1.22
N LEU A 10 1.13 -6.95 1.07
CA LEU A 10 0.20 -7.63 0.16
C LEU A 10 0.51 -7.38 -1.33
N ALA A 11 1.14 -6.25 -1.65
CA ALA A 11 1.61 -5.95 -3.00
C ALA A 11 2.91 -6.70 -3.38
N LEU A 12 3.63 -7.26 -2.40
CA LEU A 12 4.94 -7.89 -2.58
C LEU A 12 4.88 -9.41 -2.83
N SER A 13 3.70 -10.01 -2.96
CA SER A 13 3.56 -11.47 -3.21
C SER A 13 3.85 -11.88 -4.66
N LEU A 14 4.47 -11.02 -5.47
CA LEU A 14 4.96 -11.36 -6.80
C LEU A 14 6.23 -12.21 -6.67
N PRO A 15 6.43 -13.23 -7.53
CA PRO A 15 7.61 -14.08 -7.50
C PRO A 15 8.86 -13.21 -7.56
N THR A 16 9.69 -13.29 -6.52
CA THR A 16 10.94 -12.55 -6.37
C THR A 16 11.95 -13.03 -7.41
N THR A 17 11.83 -12.55 -8.63
CA THR A 17 12.98 -12.47 -9.52
C THR A 17 13.97 -11.49 -8.88
N ALA A 18 15.23 -11.89 -8.78
CA ALA A 18 16.29 -11.11 -8.16
C ALA A 18 16.59 -9.85 -8.97
N LEU A 19 15.71 -8.85 -8.85
CA LEU A 19 15.94 -7.48 -9.29
C LEU A 19 16.56 -6.75 -8.10
N ALA A 20 17.62 -5.98 -8.34
CA ALA A 20 18.17 -5.05 -7.35
C ALA A 20 17.22 -3.86 -7.22
N VAL A 21 16.00 -4.12 -6.74
CA VAL A 21 14.94 -3.12 -6.65
C VAL A 21 15.37 -2.07 -5.64
N ASP A 22 15.53 -0.84 -6.12
CA ASP A 22 15.68 0.31 -5.25
C ASP A 22 14.31 0.64 -4.64
N VAL A 23 14.04 0.02 -3.50
CA VAL A 23 12.81 0.21 -2.72
C VAL A 23 12.63 1.67 -2.28
N THR A 24 13.71 2.46 -2.22
CA THR A 24 13.62 3.90 -1.94
C THR A 24 12.99 4.61 -3.12
N LYS A 25 13.49 4.39 -4.34
CA LYS A 25 12.89 4.95 -5.56
C LYS A 25 11.46 4.47 -5.78
N LEU A 26 11.16 3.20 -5.44
CA LEU A 26 9.79 2.68 -5.50
C LEU A 26 8.87 3.37 -4.47
N ALA A 27 9.36 3.68 -3.28
CA ALA A 27 8.58 4.46 -2.31
C ALA A 27 8.33 5.90 -2.78
N GLU A 28 9.24 6.47 -3.58
CA GLU A 28 9.04 7.79 -4.20
C GLU A 28 8.08 7.79 -5.39
N SER A 29 7.68 6.62 -5.92
CA SER A 29 6.63 6.52 -6.91
C SER A 29 5.23 6.51 -6.29
N VAL A 30 5.14 6.61 -4.96
CA VAL A 30 3.87 6.66 -4.24
C VAL A 30 3.66 8.07 -3.69
N ASP A 31 2.57 8.71 -4.11
CA ASP A 31 2.04 9.92 -3.49
C ASP A 31 1.42 9.57 -2.15
N LYS A 32 2.10 9.95 -1.07
CA LYS A 32 1.70 9.62 0.31
C LYS A 32 0.41 10.30 0.73
N GLU A 33 0.10 11.46 0.18
CA GLU A 33 -1.10 12.21 0.53
C GLU A 33 -2.31 11.51 -0.07
N LYS A 34 -2.28 11.23 -1.38
CA LYS A 34 -3.33 10.45 -2.06
C LYS A 34 -3.47 9.03 -1.51
N ALA A 35 -2.35 8.38 -1.16
CA ALA A 35 -2.38 7.04 -0.55
C ALA A 35 -2.97 7.04 0.87
N THR A 36 -2.97 8.18 1.56
CA THR A 36 -3.65 8.33 2.85
C THR A 36 -5.13 8.61 2.65
N GLU A 37 -5.49 9.41 1.65
CA GLU A 37 -6.88 9.70 1.29
C GLU A 37 -7.66 8.49 0.76
N SER A 38 -6.97 7.44 0.33
CA SER A 38 -7.58 6.18 -0.08
C SER A 38 -8.02 5.30 1.10
N VAL A 39 -7.71 5.69 2.33
CA VAL A 39 -8.04 4.90 3.53
C VAL A 39 -9.11 5.62 4.34
N ASP A 40 -10.25 4.98 4.54
CA ASP A 40 -11.23 5.41 5.53
C ASP A 40 -10.73 5.03 6.92
N VAL A 41 -10.27 6.03 7.67
CA VAL A 41 -9.70 5.84 9.01
C VAL A 41 -10.75 5.41 10.03
N GLU A 42 -12.01 5.79 9.87
CA GLU A 42 -13.08 5.40 10.79
C GLU A 42 -13.47 3.94 10.57
N GLU A 43 -13.65 3.55 9.31
CA GLU A 43 -13.93 2.16 8.94
C GLU A 43 -12.76 1.24 9.31
N LEU A 44 -11.52 1.67 9.06
CA LEU A 44 -10.34 0.93 9.46
C LEU A 44 -10.26 0.76 10.99
N LYS A 45 -10.60 1.77 11.78
CA LYS A 45 -10.64 1.63 13.25
C LYS A 45 -11.71 0.64 13.70
N SER A 46 -12.84 0.59 12.99
CA SER A 46 -13.93 -0.36 13.28
C SER A 46 -13.55 -1.82 13.00
N SER A 47 -12.48 -2.05 12.22
CA SER A 47 -11.93 -3.38 11.96
C SER A 47 -11.10 -3.96 13.12
N VAL A 48 -10.81 -3.17 14.15
CA VAL A 48 -10.02 -3.60 15.31
C VAL A 48 -10.92 -3.74 16.52
N ASP A 49 -10.94 -4.93 17.12
CA ASP A 49 -11.62 -5.20 18.39
C ASP A 49 -10.60 -5.72 19.41
N GLY A 50 -10.14 -4.84 20.30
CA GLY A 50 -9.10 -5.15 21.27
C GLY A 50 -7.78 -5.57 20.61
N THR A 51 -7.49 -6.87 20.62
CA THR A 51 -6.31 -7.46 19.98
C THR A 51 -6.62 -8.16 18.65
N ASP A 52 -7.90 -8.34 18.33
CA ASP A 52 -8.38 -9.00 17.12
C ASP A 52 -8.53 -8.00 15.97
N ILE A 53 -8.16 -8.42 14.77
CA ILE A 53 -8.23 -7.61 13.55
C ILE A 53 -9.07 -8.36 12.52
N ASP A 54 -10.17 -7.74 12.10
CA ASP A 54 -10.96 -8.17 10.96
C ASP A 54 -10.30 -7.66 9.67
N TYR A 55 -9.45 -8.49 9.08
CA TYR A 55 -8.74 -8.14 7.85
C TYR A 55 -9.66 -7.88 6.66
N GLN A 56 -10.88 -8.43 6.65
CA GLN A 56 -11.82 -8.18 5.57
C GLN A 56 -12.35 -6.75 5.67
N LYS A 57 -12.81 -6.33 6.86
CA LYS A 57 -13.22 -4.95 7.10
C LYS A 57 -12.07 -3.96 6.89
N ALA A 58 -10.87 -4.31 7.34
CA ALA A 58 -9.69 -3.47 7.12
C ALA A 58 -9.39 -3.28 5.62
N TYR A 59 -9.72 -4.26 4.79
CA TYR A 59 -9.56 -4.20 3.34
C TYR A 59 -10.71 -3.45 2.65
N GLU A 60 -11.92 -3.53 3.19
CA GLU A 60 -13.09 -2.75 2.76
C GLU A 60 -12.88 -1.24 2.99
N ALA A 61 -12.18 -0.87 4.07
CA ALA A 61 -11.79 0.51 4.39
C ALA A 61 -10.78 1.14 3.39
N ILE A 62 -10.34 0.41 2.36
CA ILE A 62 -9.38 0.89 1.37
C ILE A 62 -10.09 1.09 0.02
N ASP A 63 -10.16 2.33 -0.43
CA ASP A 63 -10.55 2.70 -1.79
C ASP A 63 -9.41 2.33 -2.76
N LYS A 64 -9.60 1.21 -3.46
CA LYS A 64 -8.59 0.69 -4.39
C LYS A 64 -8.39 1.57 -5.62
N GLU A 65 -9.39 2.33 -6.05
CA GLU A 65 -9.23 3.22 -7.20
C GLU A 65 -8.36 4.40 -6.82
N LYS A 66 -8.64 5.07 -5.69
CA LYS A 66 -7.78 6.13 -5.16
C LYS A 66 -6.38 5.63 -4.82
N ALA A 67 -6.26 4.43 -4.27
CA ALA A 67 -4.97 3.84 -3.96
C ALA A 67 -4.11 3.59 -5.21
N LYS A 68 -4.73 3.25 -6.36
CA LYS A 68 -4.02 3.14 -7.65
C LYS A 68 -3.59 4.51 -8.16
N GLU A 69 -4.43 5.52 -8.04
CA GLU A 69 -4.10 6.90 -8.46
C GLU A 69 -2.94 7.51 -7.66
N ALA A 70 -2.69 6.99 -6.46
CA ALA A 70 -1.54 7.36 -5.65
C ALA A 70 -0.21 6.78 -6.17
N VAL A 71 -0.22 5.87 -7.14
CA VAL A 71 0.99 5.22 -7.67
C VAL A 71 1.31 5.74 -9.06
N ASP A 72 2.48 6.37 -9.20
CA ASP A 72 3.09 6.64 -10.50
C ASP A 72 3.68 5.35 -11.07
N VAL A 73 2.92 4.70 -11.95
CA VAL A 73 3.30 3.42 -12.55
C VAL A 73 4.55 3.52 -13.43
N ASP A 74 4.78 4.66 -14.08
CA ASP A 74 5.95 4.82 -14.95
C ASP A 74 7.21 5.00 -14.11
N LYS A 75 7.14 5.80 -13.03
CA LYS A 75 8.23 5.92 -12.06
C LYS A 75 8.49 4.60 -11.32
N ALA A 76 7.44 3.85 -10.98
CA ALA A 76 7.56 2.53 -10.35
C ALA A 76 8.26 1.52 -11.28
N LYS A 77 7.89 1.50 -12.56
CA LYS A 77 8.55 0.65 -13.57
C LYS A 77 10.01 1.01 -13.76
N ALA A 78 10.33 2.31 -13.82
CA ALA A 78 11.72 2.75 -13.90
C ALA A 78 12.55 2.24 -12.71
N ALA A 79 12.01 2.34 -11.49
CA ALA A 79 12.67 1.84 -10.27
C ALA A 79 12.85 0.30 -10.22
N LEU A 80 12.02 -0.46 -10.94
CA LEU A 80 12.11 -1.92 -11.02
C LEU A 80 13.07 -2.41 -12.12
N LEU A 81 13.34 -1.57 -13.12
CA LEU A 81 14.09 -1.92 -14.33
C LEU A 81 15.45 -1.22 -14.44
N GLU A 82 15.76 -0.29 -13.52
CA GLU A 82 17.08 0.36 -13.37
C GLU A 82 18.18 -0.59 -12.86
#